data_AF-A0A9E0PWT9-F1
#
_entry.id   AF-A0A9E0PWT9-F1
#
_cell.length_a   1.000
_cell.length_b   1.000
_cell.length_c   1.000
_cell.angle_alpha   90.00
_cell.angle_beta   90.00
_cell.angle_gamma   90.00
#
_symmetry.space_group_name_H-M   'P 1'
#
loop_
_entity.id
_entity.type
_entity.pdbx_description
1 polymer ?
#
loop_
_entity_poly.entity_id
_entity_poly.type
_entity_poly.pdbx_seq_one_letter_code
_entity_poly.pdbx_strand_id
1 'polypeptide(L)'
;MNTSSASDLDTLADFVTNMIIQHDYPGFEPRSFRIGLTEQLLKSSARLYADALGHSSVYVRLTALRWFQEKPGAIKPYLKAILGLLSNSDEWVRMEATITLERYQHPALPIALAVTVQLEDQYPLVRREAAKALGKMLAKIKESTNSKNAAKNAERDLELAPIVESLKNALRDDEDAQVRQKAEKALRKSGAYAG
;
A
#
# COMPACT_ATOMS: atom_id res chain seq x y z
N MET A 1 23.58 8.89 22.98
CA MET A 1 23.83 7.65 22.21
C MET A 1 22.70 7.46 21.21
N ASN A 2 22.85 7.97 19.98
CA ASN A 2 21.86 7.80 18.89
C ASN A 2 22.53 7.93 17.50
N THR A 3 23.85 7.74 17.42
CA THR A 3 24.65 8.05 16.23
C THR A 3 24.59 6.94 15.18
N SER A 4 24.32 5.70 15.58
CA SER A 4 24.33 4.55 14.67
C SER A 4 23.13 4.50 13.72
N SER A 5 21.93 4.89 14.17
CA SER A 5 20.75 4.83 13.29
C SER A 5 20.73 5.96 12.26
N ALA A 6 21.25 7.14 12.62
CA ALA A 6 21.43 8.24 11.69
C ALA A 6 22.45 7.89 10.60
N SER A 7 23.60 7.31 10.99
CA SER A 7 24.61 6.86 10.02
C SER A 7 24.11 5.76 9.09
N ASP A 8 23.27 4.84 9.58
CA ASP A 8 22.71 3.76 8.76
C ASP A 8 21.66 4.29 7.75
N LEU A 9 20.88 5.31 8.14
CA LEU A 9 19.92 5.97 7.25
C LEU A 9 20.63 6.76 6.16
N ASP A 10 21.70 7.49 6.50
CA ASP A 10 22.53 8.20 5.53
C ASP A 10 23.17 7.20 4.54
N THR A 11 23.69 6.08 5.05
CA THR A 11 24.25 5.01 4.21
C THR A 11 23.22 4.44 3.24
N LEU A 12 21.98 4.21 3.70
CA LEU A 12 20.88 3.77 2.84
C LEU A 12 20.54 4.84 1.80
N ALA A 13 20.48 6.11 2.20
CA ALA A 13 20.15 7.22 1.31
C ALA A 13 21.21 7.42 0.22
N ASP A 14 22.49 7.34 0.57
CA ASP A 14 23.60 7.42 -0.38
C ASP A 14 23.57 6.24 -1.36
N PHE A 15 23.33 5.03 -0.87
CA PHE A 15 23.18 3.84 -1.70
C PHE A 15 22.03 4.01 -2.71
N VAL A 16 20.85 4.43 -2.23
CA VAL A 16 19.67 4.67 -3.07
C VAL A 16 19.95 5.74 -4.12
N THR A 17 20.58 6.84 -3.73
CA THR A 17 20.91 7.96 -4.63
C THR A 17 21.85 7.49 -5.75
N ASN A 18 22.90 6.77 -5.40
CA ASN A 18 23.84 6.21 -6.37
C ASN A 18 23.16 5.23 -7.34
N MET A 19 22.25 4.39 -6.87
CA MET A 19 21.49 3.46 -7.72
C MET A 19 20.56 4.20 -8.68
N ILE A 20 19.91 5.28 -8.24
CA ILE A 20 19.07 6.09 -9.12
C ILE A 20 19.91 6.77 -10.20
N ILE A 21 21.05 7.37 -9.84
CA ILE A 21 21.96 8.04 -10.81
C ILE A 21 22.43 7.05 -11.90
N GLN A 22 22.77 5.82 -11.53
CA GLN A 22 23.21 4.80 -12.48
C GLN A 22 22.11 4.37 -13.48
N HIS A 23 20.85 4.55 -13.11
CA HIS A 23 19.69 4.20 -13.92
C HIS A 23 18.94 5.44 -14.43
N ASP A 24 19.53 6.62 -14.35
CA ASP A 24 18.95 7.88 -14.82
C ASP A 24 19.21 8.06 -16.31
N TYR A 25 18.33 7.50 -17.15
CA TYR A 25 18.37 7.66 -18.60
C TYR A 25 17.05 8.22 -19.15
N PRO A 26 17.09 8.97 -20.27
CA PRO A 26 15.91 9.64 -20.80
C PRO A 26 14.73 8.67 -21.07
N GLY A 27 13.54 9.07 -20.63
CA GLY A 27 12.30 8.29 -20.80
C GLY A 27 12.07 7.22 -19.73
N PHE A 28 13.00 7.01 -18.81
CA PHE A 28 12.79 6.17 -17.63
C PHE A 28 12.13 6.97 -16.52
N GLU A 29 11.13 6.37 -15.85
CA GLU A 29 10.54 6.93 -14.63
C GLU A 29 11.29 6.34 -13.42
N PRO A 30 12.22 7.06 -12.78
CA PRO A 30 13.10 6.48 -11.76
C PRO A 30 12.34 6.02 -10.52
N ARG A 31 11.16 6.60 -10.23
CA ARG A 31 10.31 6.15 -9.11
C ARG A 31 9.79 4.73 -9.34
N SER A 32 9.68 4.27 -10.59
CA SER A 32 9.31 2.89 -10.92
C SER A 32 10.40 1.87 -10.61
N PHE A 33 11.65 2.31 -10.43
CA PHE A 33 12.80 1.43 -10.27
C PHE A 33 12.80 0.71 -8.92
N ARG A 34 12.64 -0.62 -8.93
CA ARG A 34 12.80 -1.44 -7.73
C ARG A 34 14.28 -1.68 -7.47
N ILE A 35 14.86 -0.84 -6.62
CA ILE A 35 16.28 -0.93 -6.22
C ILE A 35 16.56 -2.28 -5.58
N GLY A 36 17.55 -2.99 -6.13
CA GLY A 36 18.12 -4.20 -5.54
C GLY A 36 19.00 -3.84 -4.35
N LEU A 37 18.50 -4.05 -3.14
CA LEU A 37 19.25 -3.83 -1.92
C LEU A 37 20.35 -4.89 -1.75
N THR A 38 21.50 -4.49 -1.22
CA THR A 38 22.56 -5.43 -0.84
C THR A 38 22.08 -6.38 0.26
N GLU A 39 22.74 -7.53 0.41
CA GLU A 39 22.42 -8.48 1.48
C GLU A 39 22.48 -7.84 2.87
N GLN A 40 23.44 -6.94 3.09
CA GLN A 40 23.57 -6.18 4.33
C GLN A 40 22.33 -5.31 4.57
N LEU A 41 21.93 -4.48 3.59
CA LEU A 41 20.76 -3.61 3.70
C LEU A 41 19.46 -4.43 3.85
N LEU A 42 19.33 -5.56 3.14
CA LEU A 42 18.18 -6.46 3.27
C LEU A 42 18.04 -7.06 4.66
N LYS A 43 19.16 -7.27 5.38
CA LYS A 43 19.21 -7.80 6.75
C LYS A 43 19.14 -6.70 7.82
N SER A 44 19.22 -5.42 7.44
CA SER A 44 19.07 -4.30 8.37
C SER A 44 17.74 -4.32 9.11
N SER A 45 17.71 -3.64 10.26
CA SER A 45 16.53 -3.61 11.12
C SER A 45 15.33 -2.95 10.44
N ALA A 46 14.11 -3.39 10.78
CA ALA A 46 12.89 -2.75 10.30
C ALA A 46 12.78 -1.27 10.72
N ARG A 47 13.48 -0.89 11.81
CA ARG A 47 13.50 0.49 12.30
C ARG A 47 14.19 1.44 11.30
N LEU A 48 15.29 1.01 10.69
CA LEU A 48 15.96 1.77 9.62
C LEU A 48 14.97 2.15 8.51
N TYR A 49 14.20 1.17 8.04
CA TYR A 49 13.22 1.40 6.99
C TYR A 49 12.00 2.19 7.48
N ALA A 50 11.63 2.07 8.75
CA ALA A 50 10.59 2.92 9.33
C ALA A 50 11.02 4.39 9.38
N ASP A 51 12.26 4.68 9.77
CA ASP A 51 12.83 6.03 9.75
C ASP A 51 12.88 6.57 8.32
N ALA A 52 13.24 5.71 7.35
CA ALA A 52 13.27 6.03 5.92
C ALA A 52 11.89 6.37 5.30
N LEU A 53 10.77 5.96 5.91
CA LEU A 53 9.42 6.37 5.46
C LEU A 53 9.21 7.88 5.57
N GLY A 54 9.90 8.55 6.50
CA GLY A 54 9.84 10.00 6.71
C GLY A 54 10.94 10.78 6.00
N HIS A 55 11.78 10.12 5.19
CA HIS A 55 12.93 10.76 4.55
C HIS A 55 12.51 11.78 3.49
N SER A 56 13.32 12.82 3.27
CA SER A 56 13.05 13.90 2.31
C SER A 56 13.03 13.41 0.85
N SER A 57 13.98 12.56 0.48
CA SER A 57 14.05 11.91 -0.84
C SER A 57 12.89 10.92 -1.04
N VAL A 58 12.15 11.09 -2.14
CA VAL A 58 11.07 10.17 -2.55
C VAL A 58 11.60 8.75 -2.78
N TYR A 59 12.78 8.60 -3.35
CA TYR A 59 13.38 7.29 -3.65
C TYR A 59 13.67 6.48 -2.39
N VAL A 60 14.07 7.15 -1.31
CA VAL A 60 14.30 6.52 -0.01
C VAL A 60 12.99 6.06 0.60
N ARG A 61 11.93 6.88 0.54
CA ARG A 61 10.58 6.47 0.99
C ARG A 61 10.04 5.28 0.20
N LEU A 62 10.20 5.29 -1.13
CA LEU A 62 9.79 4.18 -2.00
C LEU A 62 10.58 2.90 -1.69
N THR A 63 11.89 3.02 -1.44
CA THR A 63 12.73 1.89 -1.05
C THR A 63 12.27 1.28 0.28
N ALA A 64 11.93 2.12 1.26
CA ALA A 64 11.38 1.67 2.53
C ALA A 64 10.06 0.93 2.38
N LEU A 65 9.10 1.49 1.63
CA LEU A 65 7.82 0.84 1.35
C LEU A 65 8.03 -0.53 0.68
N ARG A 66 8.89 -0.60 -0.34
CA ARG A 66 9.20 -1.84 -1.05
C ARG A 66 9.90 -2.86 -0.16
N TRP A 67 10.76 -2.44 0.76
CA TRP A 67 11.34 -3.35 1.75
C TRP A 67 10.26 -3.96 2.66
N PHE A 68 9.28 -3.18 3.12
CA PHE A 68 8.15 -3.70 3.90
C PHE A 68 7.26 -4.66 3.07
N GLN A 69 7.17 -4.49 1.76
CA GLN A 69 6.46 -5.42 0.87
C GLN A 69 7.15 -6.79 0.77
N GLU A 70 8.48 -6.82 0.83
CA GLU A 70 9.28 -8.06 0.87
C GLU A 70 9.28 -8.70 2.26
N LYS A 71 9.03 -7.91 3.31
CA LYS A 71 8.93 -8.40 4.70
C LYS A 71 7.62 -7.98 5.38
N PRO A 72 6.46 -8.52 4.96
CA PRO A 72 5.16 -8.08 5.48
C PRO A 72 4.99 -8.27 7.00
N GLY A 73 5.72 -9.22 7.61
CA GLY A 73 5.73 -9.43 9.07
C GLY A 73 6.29 -8.24 9.86
N ALA A 74 7.08 -7.37 9.22
CA ALA A 74 7.66 -6.18 9.84
C ALA A 74 6.72 -4.96 9.83
N ILE A 75 5.56 -5.03 9.16
CA ILE A 75 4.65 -3.88 8.98
C ILE A 75 3.97 -3.47 10.31
N LYS A 76 3.57 -4.44 11.14
CA LYS A 76 2.69 -4.21 12.30
C LYS A 76 3.14 -3.06 13.22
N PRO A 77 4.42 -2.94 13.64
CA PRO A 77 4.86 -1.85 14.51
C PRO A 77 4.81 -0.46 13.85
N TYR A 78 4.83 -0.40 12.52
CA TYR A 78 4.94 0.84 11.74
C TYR A 78 3.68 1.15 10.93
N LEU A 79 2.58 0.46 11.23
CA LEU A 79 1.32 0.58 10.49
C LEU A 79 0.82 2.04 10.45
N LYS A 80 0.93 2.78 11.56
CA LYS A 80 0.54 4.20 11.62
C LYS A 80 1.35 5.07 10.66
N ALA A 81 2.67 4.85 10.57
CA ALA A 81 3.54 5.59 9.67
C ALA A 81 3.19 5.28 8.20
N ILE A 82 2.97 4.00 7.88
CA ILE A 82 2.59 3.56 6.53
C ILE A 82 1.21 4.09 6.13
N LEU A 83 0.24 4.09 7.05
CA LEU A 83 -1.08 4.70 6.82
C LEU A 83 -0.99 6.19 6.52
N GLY A 84 -0.09 6.92 7.21
CA GLY A 84 0.14 8.34 6.95
C GLY A 84 0.64 8.63 5.54
N LEU A 85 1.29 7.66 4.89
CA LEU A 85 1.78 7.80 3.51
C LEU A 85 0.66 7.70 2.45
N LEU A 86 -0.55 7.30 2.81
CA LEU A 86 -1.72 7.38 1.92
C LEU A 86 -2.12 8.83 1.58
N SER A 87 -1.62 9.81 2.32
CA SER A 87 -1.80 11.24 2.04
C SER A 87 -0.50 11.92 1.60
N ASN A 88 0.51 11.14 1.18
CA ASN A 88 1.77 11.72 0.70
C ASN A 88 1.54 12.56 -0.56
N SER A 89 2.32 13.62 -0.75
CA SER A 89 2.21 14.47 -1.94
C SER A 89 2.57 13.74 -3.24
N ASP A 90 3.48 12.77 -3.17
CA ASP A 90 3.91 11.97 -4.34
C ASP A 90 3.02 10.74 -4.54
N GLU A 91 2.53 10.56 -5.75
CA GLU A 91 1.58 9.51 -6.15
C GLU A 91 2.19 8.10 -6.13
N TRP A 92 3.48 7.96 -6.39
CA TRP A 92 4.16 6.66 -6.28
C TRP A 92 4.25 6.24 -4.82
N VAL A 93 4.46 7.18 -3.90
CA VAL A 93 4.48 6.90 -2.46
C VAL A 93 3.09 6.45 -1.99
N ARG A 94 2.02 7.13 -2.41
CA ARG A 94 0.64 6.71 -2.09
C ARG A 94 0.30 5.33 -2.66
N MET A 95 0.69 5.07 -3.91
CA MET A 95 0.52 3.77 -4.55
C MET A 95 1.28 2.66 -3.81
N GLU A 96 2.58 2.85 -3.53
CA GLU A 96 3.39 1.82 -2.85
C GLU A 96 2.95 1.64 -1.39
N ALA A 97 2.46 2.68 -0.71
CA ALA A 97 1.85 2.56 0.62
C ALA A 97 0.59 1.67 0.57
N THR A 98 -0.26 1.86 -0.44
CA THR A 98 -1.43 1.01 -0.68
C THR A 98 -1.03 -0.45 -0.91
N ILE A 99 0.01 -0.71 -1.72
CA ILE A 99 0.54 -2.07 -1.95
C ILE A 99 1.12 -2.67 -0.65
N THR A 100 1.82 -1.87 0.15
CA THR A 100 2.36 -2.32 1.43
C THR A 100 1.24 -2.73 2.39
N LEU A 101 0.17 -1.95 2.48
CA LEU A 101 -1.00 -2.28 3.30
C LEU A 101 -1.75 -3.51 2.76
N GLU A 102 -1.86 -3.69 1.44
CA GLU A 102 -2.41 -4.91 0.82
C GLU A 102 -1.68 -6.18 1.30
N ARG A 103 -0.35 -6.10 1.38
CA ARG A 103 0.52 -7.22 1.77
C ARG A 103 0.49 -7.50 3.27
N TYR A 104 -0.01 -6.57 4.08
CA TYR A 104 -0.17 -6.79 5.50
C TYR A 104 -1.07 -8.01 5.76
N GLN A 105 -0.62 -8.91 6.64
CA GLN A 105 -1.25 -10.22 6.84
C GLN A 105 -2.59 -10.13 7.58
N HIS A 106 -2.79 -9.09 8.38
CA HIS A 106 -3.97 -8.90 9.24
C HIS A 106 -4.72 -7.61 8.89
N PRO A 107 -5.26 -7.47 7.66
CA PRO A 107 -6.04 -6.29 7.33
C PRO A 107 -7.28 -6.23 8.23
N ALA A 108 -7.56 -5.05 8.75
CA ALA A 108 -8.73 -4.76 9.56
C ALA A 108 -9.55 -3.65 8.89
N LEU A 109 -10.82 -3.51 9.31
CA LEU A 109 -11.73 -2.52 8.76
C LEU A 109 -11.13 -1.09 8.69
N PRO A 110 -10.47 -0.55 9.73
CA PRO A 110 -9.89 0.80 9.65
C PRO A 110 -8.83 0.95 8.54
N ILE A 111 -8.06 -0.10 8.26
CA ILE A 111 -7.05 -0.10 7.19
C ILE A 111 -7.74 -0.08 5.83
N ALA A 112 -8.79 -0.91 5.66
CA ALA A 112 -9.54 -0.95 4.41
C ALA A 112 -10.27 0.38 4.15
N LEU A 113 -10.85 1.00 5.17
CA LEU A 113 -11.46 2.33 5.07
C LEU A 113 -10.43 3.40 4.66
N ALA A 114 -9.22 3.38 5.25
CA ALA A 114 -8.17 4.31 4.87
C ALA A 114 -7.74 4.16 3.40
N VAL A 115 -7.63 2.91 2.91
CA VAL A 115 -7.33 2.63 1.49
C VAL A 115 -8.49 3.01 0.57
N THR A 116 -9.73 3.03 1.06
CA THR A 116 -10.92 3.38 0.25
C THR A 116 -10.83 4.79 -0.31
N VAL A 117 -10.26 5.74 0.45
CA VAL A 117 -10.04 7.12 0.01
C VAL A 117 -9.17 7.18 -1.26
N GLN A 118 -8.27 6.21 -1.46
CA GLN A 118 -7.39 6.16 -2.63
C GLN A 118 -8.13 5.80 -3.93
N LEU A 119 -9.39 5.36 -3.88
CA LEU A 119 -10.23 5.18 -5.06
C LEU A 119 -10.61 6.51 -5.73
N GLU A 120 -10.44 7.64 -5.05
CA GLU A 120 -10.73 8.98 -5.56
C GLU A 120 -9.44 9.74 -5.93
N ASP A 121 -8.28 9.06 -5.93
CA ASP A 121 -7.00 9.68 -6.25
C ASP A 121 -6.96 10.23 -7.68
N GLN A 122 -6.34 11.39 -7.89
CA GLN A 122 -6.23 12.00 -9.22
C GLN A 122 -5.46 11.12 -10.21
N TYR A 123 -4.56 10.26 -9.75
CA TYR A 123 -3.76 9.38 -10.61
C TYR A 123 -4.39 7.98 -10.75
N PRO A 124 -4.68 7.53 -11.98
CA PRO A 124 -5.26 6.21 -12.22
C PRO A 124 -4.44 5.04 -11.65
N LEU A 125 -3.12 5.16 -11.62
CA LEU A 125 -2.24 4.14 -11.03
C LEU A 125 -2.53 3.91 -9.55
N VAL A 126 -2.79 4.96 -8.78
CA VAL A 126 -3.13 4.87 -7.36
C VAL A 126 -4.51 4.23 -7.20
N ARG A 127 -5.52 4.73 -7.93
CA ARG A 127 -6.89 4.19 -7.90
C ARG A 127 -6.94 2.70 -8.25
N ARG A 128 -6.15 2.29 -9.25
CA ARG A 128 -6.04 0.90 -9.69
C ARG A 128 -5.51 -0.01 -8.59
N GLU A 129 -4.42 0.39 -7.92
CA GLU A 129 -3.87 -0.40 -6.81
C GLU A 129 -4.78 -0.38 -5.59
N ALA A 130 -5.50 0.72 -5.32
CA ALA A 130 -6.50 0.80 -4.28
C ALA A 130 -7.64 -0.21 -4.49
N ALA A 131 -8.24 -0.24 -5.68
CA ALA A 131 -9.29 -1.20 -6.02
C ALA A 131 -8.80 -2.66 -5.85
N LYS A 132 -7.59 -2.95 -6.33
CA LYS A 132 -6.98 -4.28 -6.18
C LYS A 132 -6.74 -4.64 -4.71
N ALA A 133 -6.22 -3.70 -3.91
CA ALA A 133 -5.92 -3.90 -2.50
C ALA A 133 -7.19 -4.18 -1.70
N LEU A 134 -8.23 -3.36 -1.89
CA LEU A 134 -9.52 -3.51 -1.23
C LEU A 134 -10.15 -4.87 -1.52
N GLY A 135 -10.10 -5.36 -2.76
CA GLY A 135 -10.61 -6.68 -3.11
C GLY A 135 -9.98 -7.82 -2.29
N LYS A 136 -8.67 -7.73 -1.99
CA LYS A 136 -7.96 -8.71 -1.14
C LYS A 136 -8.24 -8.50 0.35
N MET A 137 -8.27 -7.24 0.79
CA MET A 137 -8.56 -6.90 2.19
C MET A 137 -9.97 -7.34 2.58
N LEU A 138 -10.98 -7.05 1.76
CA LEU A 138 -12.36 -7.43 2.00
C LEU A 138 -12.52 -8.95 2.11
N ALA A 139 -11.90 -9.72 1.21
CA ALA A 139 -11.91 -11.18 1.28
C ALA A 139 -11.32 -11.70 2.59
N LYS A 140 -10.14 -11.21 2.99
CA LYS A 140 -9.48 -11.60 4.25
C LYS A 140 -10.27 -11.16 5.49
N ILE A 141 -10.84 -9.95 5.49
CA ILE A 141 -11.68 -9.47 6.60
C ILE A 141 -12.87 -10.40 6.75
N LYS A 142 -13.59 -10.71 5.66
CA LYS A 142 -14.72 -11.65 5.69
C LYS A 142 -14.31 -13.04 6.19
N GLU A 143 -13.20 -13.60 5.67
CA GLU A 143 -12.69 -14.90 6.12
C GLU A 143 -12.37 -14.93 7.62
N SER A 144 -11.72 -13.89 8.14
CA SER A 144 -11.27 -13.81 9.54
C SER A 144 -12.38 -13.49 10.54
N THR A 145 -13.47 -12.87 10.10
CA THR A 145 -14.60 -12.45 10.96
C THR A 145 -15.86 -13.29 10.74
N ASN A 146 -15.81 -14.27 9.83
CA ASN A 146 -16.94 -15.14 9.55
C ASN A 146 -17.39 -15.88 10.82
N SER A 147 -18.65 -15.72 11.18
CA SER A 147 -19.24 -16.32 12.37
C SER A 147 -20.38 -17.27 11.99
N LYS A 148 -20.66 -18.26 12.84
CA LYS A 148 -21.90 -19.06 12.76
C LYS A 148 -23.15 -18.21 13.06
N ASN A 149 -22.98 -17.03 13.64
CA ASN A 149 -24.07 -16.11 13.95
C ASN A 149 -24.34 -15.17 12.75
N ALA A 150 -25.52 -15.32 12.14
CA ALA A 150 -25.94 -14.51 11.00
C ALA A 150 -26.03 -13.01 11.32
N ALA A 151 -26.40 -12.63 12.55
CA ALA A 151 -26.48 -11.21 12.94
C ALA A 151 -25.11 -10.53 12.95
N LYS A 152 -24.06 -11.22 13.41
CA LYS A 152 -22.68 -10.71 13.38
C LYS A 152 -22.15 -10.56 11.96
N ASN A 153 -22.51 -11.50 11.08
CA ASN A 153 -22.14 -11.40 9.67
C ASN A 153 -22.84 -10.23 8.99
N ALA A 154 -24.11 -9.98 9.31
CA ALA A 154 -24.88 -8.84 8.80
C ALA A 154 -24.31 -7.50 9.28
N GLU A 155 -23.97 -7.37 10.56
CA GLU A 155 -23.30 -6.17 11.13
C GLU A 155 -22.00 -5.86 10.39
N ARG A 156 -21.16 -6.88 10.20
CA ARG A 156 -19.93 -6.75 9.42
C ARG A 156 -20.19 -6.35 7.96
N ASP A 157 -21.22 -6.91 7.30
CA ASP A 157 -21.55 -6.52 5.93
C ASP A 157 -22.01 -5.06 5.85
N LEU A 158 -22.71 -4.55 6.87
CA LEU A 158 -23.06 -3.13 6.99
C LEU A 158 -21.80 -2.26 7.14
N GLU A 159 -20.83 -2.67 7.96
CA GLU A 159 -19.55 -1.95 8.11
C GLU A 159 -18.72 -1.91 6.82
N LEU A 160 -18.80 -2.95 5.99
CA LEU A 160 -18.09 -3.01 4.70
C LEU A 160 -18.86 -2.30 3.57
N ALA A 161 -20.13 -1.98 3.76
CA ALA A 161 -20.98 -1.39 2.73
C ALA A 161 -20.40 -0.10 2.11
N PRO A 162 -19.82 0.86 2.88
CA PRO A 162 -19.23 2.06 2.29
C PRO A 162 -18.07 1.76 1.31
N ILE A 163 -17.27 0.74 1.61
CA ILE A 163 -16.16 0.31 0.76
C ILE A 163 -16.70 -0.32 -0.53
N VAL A 164 -17.72 -1.16 -0.40
CA VAL A 164 -18.40 -1.80 -1.53
C VAL A 164 -19.03 -0.76 -2.44
N GLU A 165 -19.72 0.25 -1.89
CA GLU A 165 -20.31 1.33 -2.69
C GLU A 165 -19.23 2.18 -3.39
N SER A 166 -18.11 2.47 -2.73
CA SER A 166 -16.99 3.17 -3.36
C SER A 166 -16.40 2.37 -4.53
N LEU A 167 -16.29 1.05 -4.39
CA LEU A 167 -15.88 0.16 -5.49
C LEU A 167 -16.91 0.10 -6.62
N LYS A 168 -18.23 0.15 -6.33
CA LYS A 168 -19.27 0.23 -7.37
C LYS A 168 -19.20 1.55 -8.13
N ASN A 169 -18.96 2.66 -7.45
CA ASN A 169 -18.76 3.95 -8.09
C ASN A 169 -17.51 3.91 -8.99
N ALA A 170 -16.39 3.38 -8.50
CA ALA A 170 -15.18 3.21 -9.31
C ALA A 170 -15.39 2.25 -10.51
N LEU A 171 -16.29 1.27 -10.41
CA LEU A 171 -16.66 0.43 -11.53
C LEU A 171 -17.49 1.18 -12.58
N ARG A 172 -18.44 2.03 -12.16
CA ARG A 172 -19.38 2.72 -13.06
C ARG A 172 -18.76 3.96 -13.69
N ASP A 173 -18.09 4.77 -12.89
CA ASP A 173 -17.82 6.18 -13.19
C ASP A 173 -16.33 6.49 -13.43
N ASP A 174 -15.40 5.57 -13.11
CA ASP A 174 -13.97 5.85 -13.30
C ASP A 174 -13.61 5.93 -14.79
N GLU A 175 -12.86 6.95 -15.17
CA GLU A 175 -12.41 7.19 -16.55
C GLU A 175 -11.47 6.08 -17.06
N ASP A 176 -10.65 5.50 -16.18
CA ASP A 176 -9.64 4.51 -16.53
C ASP A 176 -10.24 3.09 -16.56
N ALA A 177 -10.13 2.45 -17.72
CA ALA A 177 -10.68 1.10 -17.93
C ALA A 177 -10.03 0.02 -17.05
N GLN A 178 -8.75 0.17 -16.70
CA GLN A 178 -8.09 -0.74 -15.77
C GLN A 178 -8.61 -0.57 -14.36
N VAL A 179 -8.91 0.66 -13.92
CA VAL A 179 -9.51 0.89 -12.61
C VAL A 179 -10.89 0.23 -12.53
N ARG A 180 -11.76 0.46 -13.54
CA ARG A 180 -13.06 -0.22 -13.63
C ARG A 180 -12.92 -1.75 -13.55
N GLN A 181 -11.97 -2.32 -14.31
CA GLN A 181 -11.71 -3.77 -14.27
C GLN A 181 -11.22 -4.26 -12.90
N LYS A 182 -10.38 -3.50 -12.19
CA LYS A 182 -9.93 -3.87 -10.84
C LYS A 182 -11.05 -3.76 -9.82
N ALA A 183 -11.90 -2.74 -9.93
CA ALA A 183 -13.07 -2.56 -9.08
C ALA A 183 -14.06 -3.73 -9.26
N GLU A 184 -14.36 -4.12 -10.50
CA GLU A 184 -15.17 -5.30 -10.79
C GLU A 184 -14.60 -6.57 -10.14
N LYS A 185 -13.29 -6.81 -10.34
CA LYS A 185 -12.60 -7.96 -9.74
C LYS A 185 -12.64 -7.93 -8.21
N ALA A 186 -12.53 -6.75 -7.60
CA ALA A 186 -12.62 -6.56 -6.16
C ALA A 186 -14.03 -6.88 -5.63
N LEU A 187 -15.07 -6.38 -6.30
CA LEU A 187 -16.46 -6.67 -5.97
C LEU A 187 -16.73 -8.18 -6.05
N ARG A 188 -16.31 -8.85 -7.12
CA ARG A 188 -16.45 -10.31 -7.27
C ARG A 188 -15.76 -11.07 -6.13
N LYS A 189 -14.52 -10.70 -5.78
CA LYS A 189 -13.77 -11.31 -4.67
C LYS A 189 -14.42 -11.10 -3.31
N SER A 190 -15.04 -9.94 -3.10
CA SER A 190 -15.74 -9.63 -1.85
C SER A 190 -17.10 -10.34 -1.73
N GLY A 191 -17.58 -11.04 -2.77
CA GLY A 191 -18.97 -11.49 -2.86
C GLY A 191 -19.98 -10.34 -3.06
N ALA A 192 -19.47 -9.12 -3.26
CA ALA A 192 -20.12 -7.85 -3.54
C ALA A 192 -20.89 -7.74 -4.88
N TYR A 193 -20.61 -8.64 -5.81
CA TYR A 193 -21.01 -8.53 -7.21
C TYR A 193 -22.20 -9.42 -7.51
N ALA A 194 -23.40 -8.84 -7.51
CA ALA A 194 -24.55 -9.40 -8.22
C ALA A 194 -24.46 -8.86 -9.66
N GLY A 195 -24.36 -9.77 -10.64
CA GLY A 195 -24.30 -9.41 -12.06
C GLY A 195 -25.60 -8.78 -12.56
#